data_AF-A0A5M7PS87-F1
#
_entry.id   AF-A0A5M7PS87-F1
#
_cell.length_a   1.000
_cell.length_b   1.000
_cell.length_c   1.000
_cell.angle_alpha   90.00
_cell.angle_beta   90.00
_cell.angle_gamma   90.00
#
_symmetry.space_group_name_H-M   'P 1'
#
loop_
_entity.id
_entity.type
_entity.pdbx_description
1 polymer ?
#
loop_
_entity_poly.entity_id
_entity_poly.type
_entity_poly.pdbx_seq_one_letter_code
_entity_poly.pdbx_strand_id
1 'polypeptide(L)'
;RRTEQAAANVQQTAATMNEMTATVKSNTETAHEVNTLSADTSSAASKGGEVMSEMMEMMGEIADSSKRIANITSVIDGIAFQTNILALNAAVEAARAGEQGKGFAVVAGEVRSLAQRSAKAASEIKMLVETSAGRVKSGNEHASAAGRTMQDIVSQVRNVTALIAQISAATAEQATALSEVSSAVEDLDDITHQNAARVSESAEASGRMTHQANRLVEAISVFR
;
A
#
# COMPACT_ATOMS: atom_id res chain seq x y z
N ARG A 1 20.93 -20.91 -51.72
CA ARG A 1 19.77 -21.44 -50.96
C ARG A 1 20.11 -21.83 -49.52
N ARG A 2 20.93 -22.86 -49.25
CA ARG A 2 21.21 -23.26 -47.84
C ARG A 2 21.92 -22.18 -47.01
N THR A 3 22.93 -21.51 -47.55
CA THR A 3 23.65 -20.41 -46.90
C THR A 3 22.79 -19.15 -46.72
N GLU A 4 22.01 -18.77 -47.75
CA GLU A 4 21.06 -17.65 -47.66
C GLU A 4 20.00 -17.86 -46.58
N GLN A 5 19.52 -19.09 -46.42
CA GLN A 5 18.52 -19.42 -45.41
C GLN A 5 19.11 -19.44 -43.99
N ALA A 6 20.38 -19.84 -43.84
CA ALA A 6 21.10 -19.71 -42.57
C ALA A 6 21.28 -18.24 -42.17
N ALA A 7 21.67 -17.38 -43.12
CA ALA A 7 21.82 -15.94 -42.88
C ALA A 7 20.49 -15.29 -42.47
N ALA A 8 19.38 -15.63 -43.15
CA ALA A 8 18.06 -15.15 -42.79
C ALA A 8 17.64 -15.56 -41.37
N ASN A 9 17.95 -16.80 -40.96
CA ASN A 9 17.66 -17.28 -39.60
C ASN A 9 18.49 -16.53 -38.55
N VAL A 10 19.79 -16.31 -38.81
CA VAL A 10 20.68 -15.55 -37.90
C VAL A 10 20.19 -14.12 -37.73
N GLN A 11 19.83 -13.43 -38.83
CA GLN A 11 19.27 -12.09 -38.77
C GLN A 11 17.96 -12.03 -37.98
N GLN A 12 17.08 -13.01 -38.15
CA GLN A 12 15.83 -13.09 -37.38
C GLN A 12 16.12 -13.31 -35.89
N THR A 13 17.07 -14.19 -35.55
CA THR A 13 17.49 -14.40 -34.16
C THR A 13 18.08 -13.12 -33.56
N ALA A 14 18.94 -12.40 -34.28
CA ALA A 14 19.49 -11.12 -33.83
C ALA A 14 18.39 -10.07 -33.58
N ALA A 15 17.37 -10.00 -34.44
CA ALA A 15 16.23 -9.11 -34.26
C ALA A 15 15.44 -9.44 -32.98
N THR A 16 15.13 -10.73 -32.74
CA THR A 16 14.46 -11.17 -31.52
C THR A 16 15.31 -10.92 -30.27
N MET A 17 16.64 -11.06 -30.37
CA MET A 17 17.57 -10.75 -29.28
C MET A 17 17.56 -9.27 -28.89
N ASN A 18 17.50 -8.37 -29.88
CA ASN A 18 17.37 -6.93 -29.63
C ASN A 18 16.06 -6.59 -28.92
N GLU A 19 14.95 -7.21 -29.33
CA GLU A 19 13.65 -7.03 -28.67
C GLU A 19 13.65 -7.58 -27.23
N MET A 20 14.29 -8.74 -27.00
CA MET A 20 14.44 -9.31 -25.66
C MET A 20 15.32 -8.42 -24.77
N THR A 21 16.41 -7.86 -25.31
CA THR A 21 17.27 -6.91 -24.60
C THR A 21 16.51 -5.65 -24.20
N ALA A 22 15.69 -5.11 -25.10
CA ALA A 22 14.83 -3.96 -24.78
C ALA A 22 13.82 -4.30 -23.67
N THR A 23 13.25 -5.51 -23.70
CA THR A 23 12.31 -5.98 -22.66
C THR A 23 13.00 -6.14 -21.31
N VAL A 24 14.20 -6.72 -21.26
CA VAL A 24 15.00 -6.86 -20.03
C VAL A 24 15.37 -5.51 -19.44
N LYS A 25 15.74 -4.53 -20.28
CA LYS A 25 15.98 -3.15 -19.83
C LYS A 25 14.72 -2.52 -19.24
N SER A 26 13.58 -2.64 -19.92
CA SER A 26 12.28 -2.15 -19.43
C SER A 26 11.88 -2.79 -18.11
N ASN A 27 12.11 -4.10 -17.94
CA ASN A 27 11.86 -4.81 -16.68
C ASN A 27 12.73 -4.27 -15.54
N THR A 28 13.99 -3.91 -15.82
CA THR A 28 14.89 -3.31 -14.82
C THR A 28 14.40 -1.94 -14.37
N GLU A 29 13.99 -1.09 -15.31
CA GLU A 29 13.42 0.23 -15.02
C GLU A 29 12.12 0.11 -14.21
N THR A 30 11.23 -0.81 -14.63
CA THR A 30 9.96 -1.10 -13.93
C THR A 30 10.22 -1.59 -12.50
N ALA A 31 11.16 -2.51 -12.32
CA ALA A 31 11.51 -3.02 -10.98
C ALA A 31 12.01 -1.90 -10.06
N HIS A 32 12.79 -0.95 -10.59
CA HIS A 32 13.27 0.21 -9.83
C HIS A 32 12.12 1.15 -9.44
N GLU A 33 11.19 1.42 -10.36
CA GLU A 33 10.01 2.24 -10.11
C GLU A 33 9.11 1.60 -9.03
N VAL A 34 8.82 0.30 -9.14
CA VAL A 34 8.02 -0.43 -8.15
C VAL A 34 8.70 -0.43 -6.78
N ASN A 35 10.03 -0.53 -6.72
CA ASN A 35 10.77 -0.46 -5.46
C ASN A 35 10.59 0.92 -4.77
N THR A 36 10.67 2.01 -5.55
CA THR A 36 10.44 3.37 -5.04
C THR A 36 9.00 3.55 -4.57
N LEU A 37 8.02 3.13 -5.38
CA LEU A 37 6.60 3.19 -5.01
C LEU A 37 6.29 2.36 -3.76
N SER A 38 6.94 1.21 -3.60
CA SER A 38 6.82 0.37 -2.41
C SER A 38 7.36 1.10 -1.17
N ALA A 39 8.52 1.76 -1.28
CA ALA A 39 9.08 2.55 -0.17
C ALA A 39 8.15 3.70 0.26
N ASP A 40 7.60 4.44 -0.71
CA ASP A 40 6.64 5.52 -0.45
C ASP A 40 5.36 5.00 0.20
N THR A 41 4.84 3.88 -0.29
CA THR A 41 3.65 3.23 0.28
C THR A 41 3.91 2.76 1.72
N SER A 42 5.08 2.18 2.00
CA SER A 42 5.47 1.77 3.35
C SER A 42 5.57 2.96 4.31
N SER A 43 6.14 4.07 3.83
CA SER A 43 6.23 5.33 4.58
C SER A 43 4.84 5.89 4.90
N ALA A 44 3.96 5.97 3.89
CA ALA A 44 2.60 6.44 4.05
C ALA A 44 1.79 5.57 5.04
N ALA A 45 1.91 4.24 4.95
CA ALA A 45 1.26 3.32 5.88
C ALA A 45 1.82 3.46 7.30
N SER A 46 3.14 3.63 7.46
CA SER A 46 3.76 3.87 8.77
C SER A 46 3.26 5.15 9.42
N LYS A 47 3.17 6.24 8.65
CA LYS A 47 2.59 7.50 9.09
C LYS A 47 1.09 7.38 9.41
N GLY A 48 0.37 6.58 8.63
CA GLY A 48 -1.03 6.24 8.94
C GLY A 48 -1.16 5.52 10.29
N GLY A 49 -0.25 4.60 10.59
CA GLY A 49 -0.18 3.93 11.88
C GLY A 49 0.09 4.89 13.06
N GLU A 50 0.99 5.85 12.88
CA GLU A 50 1.27 6.89 13.88
C GLU A 50 0.04 7.76 14.17
N VAL A 51 -0.64 8.25 13.13
CA VAL A 51 -1.89 9.04 13.27
C VAL A 51 -2.99 8.23 13.98
N MET A 52 -3.12 6.93 13.71
CA MET A 52 -4.05 6.07 14.44
C MET A 52 -3.66 5.93 15.92
N SER A 53 -2.36 5.91 16.24
CA SER A 53 -1.87 5.89 17.62
C SER A 53 -2.20 7.19 18.37
N GLU A 54 -1.95 8.35 17.76
CA GLU A 54 -2.33 9.65 18.31
C GLU A 54 -3.85 9.77 18.52
N MET A 55 -4.65 9.25 17.58
CA MET A 55 -6.10 9.20 17.72
C MET A 55 -6.54 8.37 18.94
N MET A 56 -5.89 7.22 19.19
CA MET A 56 -6.19 6.41 20.37
C MET A 56 -5.85 7.13 21.67
N GLU A 57 -4.75 7.88 21.70
CA GLU A 57 -4.36 8.70 22.86
C GLU A 57 -5.39 9.80 23.13
N MET A 58 -5.77 10.57 22.12
CA MET A 58 -6.81 11.61 22.23
C MET A 58 -8.16 11.03 22.71
N MET A 59 -8.56 9.87 22.18
CA MET A 59 -9.77 9.19 22.63
C MET A 59 -9.66 8.74 24.10
N GLY A 60 -8.47 8.32 24.55
CA GLY A 60 -8.18 8.06 25.96
C GLY A 60 -8.39 9.29 26.85
N GLU A 61 -7.89 10.45 26.43
CA GLU A 61 -8.08 11.73 27.15
C GLU A 61 -9.55 12.16 27.21
N ILE A 62 -10.30 11.96 26.12
CA ILE A 62 -11.75 12.23 26.07
C ILE A 62 -12.49 11.29 27.03
N ALA A 63 -12.09 10.02 27.11
CA ALA A 63 -12.69 9.05 28.03
C ALA A 63 -12.45 9.46 29.50
N ASP A 64 -11.23 9.88 29.86
CA ASP A 64 -10.94 10.36 31.22
C ASP A 64 -11.71 11.65 31.54
N SER A 65 -11.73 12.60 30.62
CA SER A 65 -12.51 13.84 30.75
C SER A 65 -14.01 13.54 30.95
N SER A 66 -14.56 12.60 30.20
CA SER A 66 -15.96 12.16 30.34
C SER A 66 -16.22 11.56 31.72
N LYS A 67 -15.30 10.74 32.24
CA LYS A 67 -15.39 10.16 33.60
C LYS A 67 -15.36 11.24 34.68
N ARG A 68 -14.53 12.28 34.53
CA ARG A 68 -14.49 13.42 35.44
C ARG A 68 -15.82 14.19 35.44
N ILE A 69 -16.40 14.43 34.25
CA ILE A 69 -17.72 15.06 34.14
C ILE A 69 -18.78 14.20 34.84
N ALA A 70 -18.81 12.89 34.60
CA ALA A 70 -19.77 11.99 35.26
C ALA A 70 -19.71 12.06 36.79
N ASN A 71 -18.50 12.13 37.36
CA ASN A 71 -18.30 12.30 38.80
C ASN A 71 -18.85 13.64 39.31
N ILE A 72 -18.56 14.74 38.60
CA ILE A 72 -19.07 16.08 38.95
C ILE A 72 -20.61 16.10 38.88
N THR A 73 -21.19 15.53 37.82
CA THR A 73 -22.64 15.44 37.66
C THR A 73 -23.29 14.63 38.80
N SER A 74 -22.63 13.56 39.28
CA SER A 74 -23.10 12.81 40.44
C SER A 74 -23.07 13.63 41.74
N VAL A 75 -22.08 14.52 41.92
CA VAL A 75 -22.04 15.44 43.07
C VAL A 75 -23.17 16.47 42.98
N ILE A 76 -23.43 17.02 41.78
CA ILE A 76 -24.53 17.98 41.55
C ILE A 76 -25.89 17.34 41.86
N ASP A 77 -26.12 16.10 41.43
CA ASP A 77 -27.35 15.36 41.75
C ASP A 77 -27.49 15.17 43.28
N GLY A 78 -26.40 14.86 43.98
CA GLY A 78 -26.36 14.80 45.44
C GLY A 78 -26.71 16.14 46.12
N ILE A 79 -26.18 17.26 45.61
CA ILE A 79 -26.50 18.62 46.11
C ILE A 79 -27.98 18.95 45.87
N ALA A 80 -28.51 18.61 44.68
CA ALA A 80 -29.91 18.81 44.34
C ALA A 80 -30.82 17.99 45.28
N PHE A 81 -30.46 16.73 45.57
CA PHE A 81 -31.17 15.90 46.52
C PHE A 81 -31.17 16.51 47.94
N GLN A 82 -30.00 16.92 48.45
CA GLN A 82 -29.89 17.58 49.76
C GLN A 82 -30.72 18.87 49.84
N THR A 83 -30.67 19.68 48.78
CA THR A 83 -31.45 20.93 48.67
C THR A 83 -32.96 20.64 48.68
N ASN A 84 -33.41 19.59 48.00
CA ASN A 84 -34.80 19.15 48.01
C ASN A 84 -35.26 18.72 49.42
N ILE A 85 -34.41 18.02 50.18
CA ILE A 85 -34.70 17.65 51.58
C ILE A 85 -34.73 18.88 52.50
N LEU A 86 -33.77 19.81 52.35
CA LEU A 86 -33.75 21.08 53.09
C LEU A 86 -35.01 21.90 52.84
N ALA A 87 -35.44 22.01 51.59
CA ALA A 87 -36.65 22.72 51.19
C ALA A 87 -37.92 22.06 51.76
N LEU A 88 -37.98 20.73 51.78
CA LEU A 88 -39.07 19.99 52.41
C LEU A 88 -39.14 20.29 53.92
N ASN A 89 -38.01 20.25 54.62
CA ASN A 89 -37.96 20.55 56.06
C ASN A 89 -38.39 22.02 56.34
N ALA A 90 -37.95 22.96 55.51
CA ALA A 90 -38.36 24.36 55.61
C ALA A 90 -39.88 24.55 55.37
N ALA A 91 -40.46 23.82 54.42
CA ALA A 91 -41.90 23.86 54.18
C ALA A 91 -42.70 23.30 55.37
N VAL A 92 -42.19 22.25 56.04
CA VAL A 92 -42.80 21.69 57.26
C VAL A 92 -42.74 22.69 58.41
N GLU A 93 -41.60 23.34 58.63
CA GLU A 93 -41.45 24.32 59.70
C GLU A 93 -42.28 25.59 59.43
N ALA A 94 -42.38 26.02 58.17
CA ALA A 94 -43.25 27.10 57.75
C ALA A 94 -44.74 26.79 58.01
N ALA A 95 -45.18 25.57 57.75
CA ALA A 95 -46.54 25.12 58.09
C ALA A 95 -46.77 25.12 59.62
N ARG A 96 -45.75 24.78 60.41
CA ARG A 96 -45.80 24.79 61.87
C ARG A 96 -45.92 26.20 62.46
N ALA A 97 -45.36 27.20 61.79
CA ALA A 97 -45.45 28.61 62.19
C ALA A 97 -46.80 29.28 61.83
N GLY A 98 -47.72 28.58 61.17
CA GLY A 98 -49.07 29.07 60.84
C GLY A 98 -49.06 30.29 59.92
N GLU A 99 -49.85 31.32 60.25
CA GLU A 99 -49.98 32.55 59.44
C GLU A 99 -48.64 33.27 59.21
N GLN A 100 -47.72 33.23 60.19
CA GLN A 100 -46.42 33.89 60.10
C GLN A 100 -45.45 33.17 59.14
N GLY A 101 -45.70 31.89 58.85
CA GLY A 101 -44.87 31.07 57.98
C GLY A 101 -45.27 31.10 56.50
N LYS A 102 -46.38 31.76 56.12
CA LYS A 102 -46.90 31.72 54.74
C LYS A 102 -45.89 32.16 53.68
N GLY A 103 -45.13 33.23 53.94
CA GLY A 103 -44.08 33.69 53.03
C GLY A 103 -42.94 32.69 52.88
N PHE A 104 -42.51 32.07 53.99
CA PHE A 104 -41.47 31.04 53.99
C PHE A 104 -41.91 29.76 53.28
N ALA A 105 -43.18 29.37 53.38
CA ALA A 105 -43.72 28.19 52.70
C ALA A 105 -43.64 28.33 51.16
N VAL A 106 -43.90 29.51 50.62
CA VAL A 106 -43.79 29.79 49.17
C VAL A 106 -42.33 29.68 48.71
N VAL A 107 -41.40 30.29 49.44
CA VAL A 107 -39.97 30.21 49.12
C VAL A 107 -39.47 28.77 49.18
N ALA A 108 -39.87 28.00 50.21
CA ALA A 108 -39.53 26.59 50.33
C ALA A 108 -40.05 25.75 49.14
N GLY A 109 -41.27 26.05 48.65
CA GLY A 109 -41.82 25.43 47.44
C GLY A 109 -41.00 25.72 46.18
N GLU A 110 -40.58 26.97 46.00
CA GLU A 110 -39.77 27.38 44.83
C GLU A 110 -38.37 26.75 44.87
N VAL A 111 -37.71 26.74 46.04
CA VAL A 111 -36.40 26.07 46.23
C VAL A 111 -36.52 24.57 45.94
N ARG A 112 -37.61 23.94 46.36
CA ARG A 112 -37.87 22.52 46.07
C ARG A 112 -38.02 22.26 44.56
N SER A 113 -38.80 23.10 43.88
CA SER A 113 -38.99 23.02 42.43
C SER A 113 -37.65 23.18 41.69
N LEU A 114 -36.83 24.15 42.10
CA LEU A 114 -35.50 24.36 41.54
C LEU A 114 -34.58 23.15 41.75
N ALA A 115 -34.58 22.57 42.95
CA ALA A 115 -33.80 21.37 43.27
C ALA A 115 -34.20 20.17 42.39
N GLN A 116 -35.50 19.94 42.16
CA GLN A 116 -35.99 18.89 41.27
C GLN A 116 -35.57 19.13 39.81
N ARG A 117 -35.62 20.38 39.35
CA ARG A 117 -35.13 20.75 37.99
C ARG A 117 -33.63 20.51 37.86
N SER A 118 -32.83 20.84 38.86
CA SER A 118 -31.39 20.58 38.88
C SER A 118 -31.07 19.09 38.84
N ALA A 119 -31.77 18.26 39.62
CA ALA A 119 -31.59 16.80 39.60
C ALA A 119 -31.92 16.21 38.21
N LYS A 120 -33.01 16.66 37.58
CA LYS A 120 -33.37 16.24 36.22
C LYS A 120 -32.28 16.61 35.21
N ALA A 121 -31.79 17.84 35.24
CA ALA A 121 -30.72 18.29 34.35
C ALA A 121 -29.41 17.51 34.57
N ALA A 122 -29.07 17.22 35.83
CA ALA A 122 -27.92 16.38 36.16
C ALA A 122 -28.07 14.97 35.57
N SER A 123 -29.24 14.35 35.70
CA SER A 123 -29.51 13.03 35.10
C SER A 123 -29.41 13.03 33.57
N GLU A 124 -29.88 14.09 32.91
CA GLU A 124 -29.77 14.23 31.44
C GLU A 124 -28.30 14.37 31.00
N ILE A 125 -27.50 15.18 31.71
CA ILE A 125 -26.06 15.30 31.47
C ILE A 125 -25.36 13.95 31.65
N LYS A 126 -25.69 13.21 32.71
CA LYS A 126 -25.10 11.89 32.97
C LYS A 126 -25.34 10.93 31.81
N MET A 127 -26.56 10.87 31.29
CA MET A 127 -26.90 10.03 30.14
C MET A 127 -26.10 10.40 28.88
N LEU A 128 -25.96 11.71 28.61
CA LEU A 128 -25.15 12.19 27.47
C LEU A 128 -23.68 11.79 27.62
N VAL A 129 -23.13 11.90 28.83
CA VAL A 129 -21.74 11.52 29.12
C VAL A 129 -21.52 10.02 28.98
N GLU A 130 -22.44 9.18 29.46
CA GLU A 130 -22.38 7.72 29.29
C GLU A 130 -22.45 7.33 27.80
N THR A 131 -23.32 7.99 27.04
CA THR A 131 -23.41 7.79 25.58
C THR A 131 -22.12 8.17 24.88
N SER A 132 -21.54 9.33 25.23
CA SER A 132 -20.25 9.78 24.68
C SER A 132 -19.12 8.83 25.02
N ALA A 133 -19.05 8.32 26.26
CA ALA A 133 -18.06 7.32 26.65
C ALA A 133 -18.18 6.02 25.83
N GLY A 134 -19.40 5.56 25.55
CA GLY A 134 -19.65 4.44 24.65
C GLY A 134 -19.15 4.68 23.22
N ARG A 135 -19.37 5.89 22.68
CA ARG A 135 -18.88 6.28 21.34
C ARG A 135 -17.36 6.33 21.28
N VAL A 136 -16.71 6.87 22.31
CA VAL A 136 -15.24 6.90 22.42
C VAL A 136 -14.65 5.51 22.45
N LYS A 137 -15.26 4.58 23.20
CA LYS A 137 -14.82 3.17 23.22
C LYS A 137 -14.88 2.53 21.83
N SER A 138 -16.00 2.71 21.12
CA SER A 138 -16.15 2.22 19.73
C SER A 138 -15.12 2.87 18.79
N GLY A 139 -14.88 4.18 18.94
CA GLY A 139 -13.84 4.91 18.21
C GLY A 139 -12.44 4.31 18.41
N ASN A 140 -12.09 3.96 19.64
CA ASN A 140 -10.83 3.29 19.96
C ASN A 140 -10.71 1.91 19.31
N GLU A 141 -11.78 1.12 19.30
CA GLU A 141 -11.79 -0.19 18.64
C GLU A 141 -11.56 -0.04 17.12
N HIS A 142 -12.21 0.94 16.49
CA HIS A 142 -12.01 1.25 15.06
C HIS A 142 -10.60 1.77 14.76
N ALA A 143 -10.08 2.70 15.55
CA ALA A 143 -8.72 3.22 15.38
C ALA A 143 -7.67 2.13 15.56
N SER A 144 -7.85 1.25 16.56
CA SER A 144 -6.97 0.09 16.77
C SER A 144 -6.99 -0.88 15.58
N ALA A 145 -8.18 -1.18 15.05
CA ALA A 145 -8.31 -2.02 13.87
C ALA A 145 -7.64 -1.38 12.64
N ALA A 146 -7.84 -0.07 12.41
CA ALA A 146 -7.17 0.66 11.34
C ALA A 146 -5.64 0.65 11.50
N GLY A 147 -5.13 0.81 12.73
CA GLY A 147 -3.71 0.72 13.05
C GLY A 147 -3.11 -0.66 12.71
N ARG A 148 -3.84 -1.75 12.99
CA ARG A 148 -3.42 -3.11 12.58
C ARG A 148 -3.39 -3.27 11.07
N THR A 149 -4.40 -2.78 10.36
CA THR A 149 -4.43 -2.80 8.89
C THR A 149 -3.23 -2.06 8.29
N MET A 150 -2.82 -0.93 8.88
CA MET A 150 -1.61 -0.22 8.44
C MET A 150 -0.34 -1.05 8.65
N GLN A 151 -0.23 -1.78 9.78
CA GLN A 151 0.89 -2.70 10.01
C GLN A 151 0.92 -3.86 9.00
N ASP A 152 -0.25 -4.41 8.66
CA ASP A 152 -0.38 -5.46 7.66
C ASP A 152 0.04 -4.94 6.27
N ILE A 153 -0.33 -3.72 5.90
CA ILE A 153 0.13 -3.07 4.66
C ILE A 153 1.66 -2.97 4.64
N VAL A 154 2.29 -2.49 5.72
CA VAL A 154 3.76 -2.40 5.81
C VAL A 154 4.40 -3.77 5.63
N SER A 155 3.85 -4.82 6.24
CA SER A 155 4.33 -6.20 6.10
C SER A 155 4.20 -6.70 4.66
N GLN A 156 3.05 -6.47 4.03
CA GLN A 156 2.80 -6.91 2.65
C GLN A 156 3.70 -6.17 1.65
N VAL A 157 3.92 -4.88 1.85
CA VAL A 157 4.83 -4.08 1.02
C VAL A 157 6.28 -4.59 1.14
N ARG A 158 6.73 -4.99 2.33
CA ARG A 158 8.05 -5.63 2.49
C ARG A 158 8.18 -6.92 1.68
N ASN A 159 7.12 -7.72 1.62
CA ASN A 159 7.11 -8.93 0.77
C ASN A 159 7.20 -8.56 -0.71
N VAL A 160 6.49 -7.52 -1.16
CA VAL A 160 6.58 -7.02 -2.54
C VAL A 160 8.00 -6.53 -2.86
N THR A 161 8.63 -5.77 -1.97
CA THR A 161 10.03 -5.33 -2.12
C THR A 161 10.98 -6.52 -2.25
N ALA A 162 10.80 -7.57 -1.45
CA ALA A 162 11.62 -8.78 -1.54
C ALA A 162 11.44 -9.51 -2.89
N LEU A 163 10.22 -9.60 -3.41
CA LEU A 163 9.95 -10.17 -4.73
C LEU A 163 10.57 -9.34 -5.85
N ILE A 164 10.49 -8.01 -5.76
CA ILE A 164 11.11 -7.11 -6.74
C ILE A 164 12.64 -7.20 -6.72
N ALA A 165 13.25 -7.42 -5.55
CA ALA A 165 14.68 -7.69 -5.45
C ALA A 165 15.07 -9.00 -6.17
N GLN A 166 14.25 -10.06 -6.04
CA GLN A 166 14.45 -11.31 -6.78
C GLN A 166 14.27 -11.13 -8.29
N ILE A 167 13.25 -10.37 -8.73
CA ILE A 167 13.04 -10.05 -10.16
C ILE A 167 14.22 -9.25 -10.71
N SER A 168 14.72 -8.27 -9.97
CA SER A 168 15.88 -7.47 -10.37
C SER A 168 17.13 -8.33 -10.54
N ALA A 169 17.39 -9.25 -9.61
CA ALA A 169 18.50 -10.19 -9.73
C ALA A 169 18.36 -11.11 -10.95
N ALA A 170 17.18 -11.72 -11.15
CA ALA A 170 16.91 -12.58 -12.31
C ALA A 170 17.03 -11.80 -13.64
N THR A 171 16.60 -10.53 -13.66
CA THR A 171 16.69 -9.66 -14.84
C THR A 171 18.15 -9.29 -15.15
N ALA A 172 18.98 -9.09 -14.13
CA ALA A 172 20.42 -8.88 -14.30
C ALA A 172 21.13 -10.13 -14.86
N GLU A 173 20.74 -11.33 -14.39
CA GLU A 173 21.21 -12.60 -14.95
C GLU A 173 20.77 -12.75 -16.41
N GLN A 174 19.51 -12.45 -16.73
CA GLN A 174 19.00 -12.45 -18.11
C GLN A 174 19.77 -11.48 -19.01
N ALA A 175 20.08 -10.27 -18.54
CA ALA A 175 20.88 -9.31 -19.30
C ALA A 175 22.28 -9.85 -19.63
N THR A 176 22.91 -10.53 -18.67
CA THR A 176 24.22 -11.16 -18.86
C THR A 176 24.15 -12.30 -19.88
N ALA A 177 23.17 -13.21 -19.72
CA ALA A 177 22.96 -14.31 -20.65
C ALA A 177 22.63 -13.83 -22.08
N LEU A 178 21.85 -12.75 -22.21
CA LEU A 178 21.57 -12.15 -23.50
C LEU A 178 22.81 -11.57 -24.16
N SER A 179 23.71 -10.95 -23.39
CA SER A 179 24.99 -10.46 -23.91
C SER A 179 25.85 -11.59 -24.47
N GLU A 180 25.91 -12.74 -23.78
CA GLU A 180 26.65 -13.92 -24.24
C GLU A 180 26.04 -14.51 -25.53
N VAL A 181 24.72 -14.65 -25.57
CA VAL A 181 24.01 -15.14 -26.76
C VAL A 181 24.16 -14.17 -27.93
N SER A 182 24.11 -12.85 -27.68
CA SER A 182 24.33 -11.84 -28.71
C SER A 182 25.71 -11.99 -29.36
N SER A 183 26.76 -12.17 -28.54
CA SER A 183 28.12 -12.41 -29.05
C SER A 183 28.20 -13.70 -29.87
N ALA A 184 27.55 -14.78 -29.43
CA ALA A 184 27.52 -16.04 -30.19
C ALA A 184 26.76 -15.93 -31.51
N VAL A 185 25.73 -15.08 -31.58
CA VAL A 185 24.98 -14.80 -32.82
C VAL A 185 25.82 -13.98 -33.80
N GLU A 186 26.60 -13.01 -33.31
CA GLU A 186 27.58 -12.28 -34.13
C GLU A 186 28.63 -13.22 -34.73
N ASP A 187 29.20 -14.14 -33.92
CA ASP A 187 30.14 -15.15 -34.41
C ASP A 187 29.51 -16.07 -35.47
N LEU A 188 28.24 -16.43 -35.31
CA LEU A 188 27.49 -17.23 -36.29
C LEU A 188 27.22 -16.47 -37.59
N ASP A 189 26.97 -15.17 -37.52
CA ASP A 189 26.81 -14.31 -38.69
C ASP A 189 28.12 -14.24 -39.49
N ASP A 190 29.24 -14.03 -38.80
CA ASP A 190 30.58 -14.03 -39.39
C ASP A 190 30.91 -15.36 -40.09
N ILE A 191 30.66 -16.49 -39.42
CA ILE A 191 30.87 -17.83 -39.99
C ILE A 191 29.95 -18.04 -41.21
N THR A 192 28.72 -17.56 -41.16
CA THR A 192 27.75 -17.68 -42.25
C THR A 192 28.21 -16.88 -43.48
N HIS A 193 28.70 -15.66 -43.27
CA HIS A 193 29.30 -14.84 -44.31
C HIS A 193 30.56 -15.47 -44.91
N GLN A 194 31.46 -16.01 -44.09
CA GLN A 194 32.64 -16.74 -44.56
C GLN A 194 32.27 -17.99 -45.36
N ASN A 195 31.26 -18.74 -44.95
CA ASN A 195 30.77 -19.90 -45.68
C ASN A 195 30.18 -19.51 -47.04
N ALA A 196 29.43 -18.40 -47.12
CA ALA A 196 28.95 -17.87 -48.39
C ALA A 196 30.10 -17.51 -49.33
N ALA A 197 31.14 -16.84 -48.83
CA ALA A 197 32.34 -16.51 -49.60
C ALA A 197 33.07 -17.77 -50.11
N ARG A 198 33.28 -18.76 -49.24
CA ARG A 198 33.92 -20.05 -49.60
C ARG A 198 33.12 -20.85 -50.64
N VAL A 199 31.79 -20.83 -50.54
CA VAL A 199 30.92 -21.46 -51.54
C VAL A 199 31.06 -20.74 -52.89
N SER A 200 31.13 -19.41 -52.91
CA SER A 200 31.36 -18.64 -54.14
C SER A 200 32.72 -18.96 -54.77
N GLU A 201 33.80 -18.96 -53.98
CA GLU A 201 35.14 -19.35 -54.44
C GLU A 201 35.16 -20.79 -54.98
N SER A 202 34.50 -21.73 -54.30
CA SER A 202 34.43 -23.12 -54.73
C SER A 202 33.64 -23.28 -56.05
N ALA A 203 32.58 -22.50 -56.24
CA ALA A 203 31.81 -22.47 -57.48
C ALA A 203 32.67 -21.92 -58.64
N GLU A 204 33.42 -20.83 -58.42
CA GLU A 204 34.37 -20.32 -59.41
C GLU A 204 35.47 -21.34 -59.75
N ALA A 205 36.07 -21.96 -58.74
CA ALA A 205 37.11 -22.98 -58.93
C ALA A 205 36.59 -24.18 -59.73
N SER A 206 35.38 -24.65 -59.42
CA SER A 206 34.71 -25.73 -60.17
C SER A 206 34.41 -25.32 -61.61
N GLY A 207 34.00 -24.05 -61.83
CA GLY A 207 33.81 -23.48 -63.16
C GLY A 207 35.10 -23.44 -63.98
N ARG A 208 36.20 -22.97 -63.38
CA ARG A 208 37.54 -22.99 -64.00
C ARG A 208 37.98 -24.41 -64.36
N MET A 209 37.79 -25.36 -63.44
CA MET A 209 38.16 -26.76 -63.65
C MET A 209 37.35 -27.41 -64.78
N THR A 210 36.05 -27.11 -64.86
CA THR A 210 35.17 -27.56 -65.96
C THR A 210 35.62 -26.98 -67.30
N HIS A 211 35.98 -25.70 -67.33
CA HIS A 211 36.47 -25.05 -68.55
C HIS A 211 37.80 -25.67 -69.03
N GLN A 212 38.70 -25.97 -68.10
CA GLN A 212 39.98 -26.64 -68.38
C GLN A 212 39.78 -28.07 -68.91
N ALA A 213 38.83 -28.82 -68.34
CA ALA A 213 38.47 -30.15 -68.81
C ALA A 213 37.88 -30.12 -70.23
N ASN A 214 36.99 -29.17 -70.53
CA ASN A 214 36.43 -29.00 -71.88
C ASN A 214 37.52 -28.68 -72.91
N ARG A 215 38.48 -27.81 -72.58
CA ARG A 215 39.63 -27.51 -73.45
C ARG A 215 40.50 -28.73 -73.72
N LEU A 216 40.70 -29.61 -72.72
CA LEU A 216 41.45 -30.86 -72.90
C LEU A 216 40.71 -31.83 -73.84
N VAL A 217 39.39 -31.96 -73.69
CA VAL A 217 38.56 -32.78 -74.58
C VAL A 217 38.60 -32.26 -76.02
N GLU A 218 38.47 -30.94 -76.20
CA GLU A 218 38.58 -30.28 -77.50
C GLU A 218 39.97 -30.52 -78.14
N ALA A 219 41.04 -30.36 -77.36
CA ALA A 219 42.40 -30.64 -77.83
C ALA A 219 42.58 -32.09 -78.29
N ILE A 220 42.05 -33.07 -77.55
CA ILE A 220 42.11 -34.50 -77.93
C ILE A 220 41.27 -34.78 -79.19
N SER A 221 40.15 -34.08 -79.39
CA SER A 221 39.29 -34.26 -80.56
C SER A 221 39.95 -33.86 -81.89
N VAL A 222 40.95 -32.96 -81.86
CA VAL A 222 41.76 -32.60 -83.04
C VAL A 222 42.72 -33.73 -83.46
N PHE A 223 43.08 -34.62 -82.54
CA PHE A 223 43.98 -35.75 -82.81
C PHE A 223 43.25 -37.06 -83.15
N ARG A 224 41.91 -37.02 -83.26
CA ARG A 224 41.07 -38.14 -83.69
C ARG A 224 40.59 -37.94 -85.11
#